data_AF-A0A7W1MYY8-F1
#
_entry.id   AF-A0A7W1MYY8-F1
#
_cell.length_a   1.000
_cell.length_b   1.000
_cell.length_c   1.000
_cell.angle_alpha   90.00
_cell.angle_beta   90.00
_cell.angle_gamma   90.00
#
_symmetry.space_group_name_H-M   'P 1'
#
loop_
_entity.id
_entity.type
_entity.pdbx_description
1 polymer ?
#
loop_
_entity_poly.entity_id
_entity_poly.type
_entity_poly.pdbx_seq_one_letter_code
_entity_poly.pdbx_strand_id
1 'polypeptide(L)' 'MGDLLEHLPHTHRDRREKSRVADLRLGEDATVEVVIRSVTVRPMHRRRGKRVEARVADESGPLLAVWFNQPWIAR' A
#
# COMPACT_ATOMS: atom_id res chain seq x y z
N MET A 1 20.19 28.77 -4.72
CA MET A 1 20.49 27.72 -3.73
C MET A 1 19.52 26.58 -3.97
N GLY A 2 19.76 25.83 -5.05
CA GLY A 2 19.00 24.62 -5.35
C GLY A 2 19.73 23.48 -4.68
N ASP A 3 19.12 22.90 -3.65
CA ASP A 3 19.72 21.78 -2.95
C ASP A 3 18.96 20.49 -3.23
N LEU A 4 19.78 19.54 -3.63
CA LEU A 4 19.58 18.19 -4.09
C LEU A 4 18.95 17.31 -3.00
N LEU A 5 17.91 16.54 -3.35
CA LEU A 5 17.77 15.16 -2.85
C LEU A 5 17.03 14.33 -3.92
N GLU A 6 17.76 14.02 -4.98
CA GLU A 6 17.50 12.86 -5.83
C GLU A 6 17.60 11.59 -4.97
N HIS A 7 16.48 11.18 -4.38
CA HIS A 7 16.38 9.89 -3.72
C HIS A 7 16.17 8.82 -4.78
N LEU A 8 17.23 8.44 -5.50
CA LEU A 8 17.18 7.29 -6.38
C LEU A 8 17.02 6.01 -5.53
N PRO A 9 15.94 5.23 -5.69
CA PRO A 9 15.74 4.02 -4.92
C PRO A 9 16.81 2.98 -5.27
N HIS A 10 17.56 2.53 -4.26
CA HIS A 10 18.66 1.54 -4.33
C HIS A 10 18.25 0.11 -4.76
N THR A 11 17.05 -0.09 -5.29
CA THR A 11 16.65 -1.35 -5.92
C THR A 11 15.69 -1.03 -7.05
N HIS A 12 16.17 -1.19 -8.28
CA HIS A 12 15.33 -1.36 -9.47
C HIS A 12 14.58 -2.71 -9.36
N ARG A 13 13.60 -2.80 -8.45
CA ARG A 13 12.45 -3.67 -8.71
C ARG A 13 11.75 -2.99 -9.86
N ASP A 14 11.77 -3.60 -11.04
CA ASP A 14 11.25 -3.04 -12.27
C ASP A 14 9.78 -2.63 -12.07
N ARG A 15 9.57 -1.35 -11.73
CA ARG A 15 8.28 -0.79 -11.30
C ARG A 15 7.44 -0.35 -12.50
N ARG A 16 7.86 -0.78 -13.70
CA ARG A 16 7.21 -0.48 -14.99
C ARG A 16 5.98 -1.34 -15.21
N GLU A 17 5.95 -2.55 -14.67
CA GLU A 17 4.78 -3.42 -14.71
C GLU A 17 3.85 -3.06 -13.53
N LYS A 18 3.05 -2.02 -13.72
CA LYS A 18 1.92 -1.73 -12.84
C LYS A 18 0.83 -2.76 -13.13
N SER A 19 0.59 -3.68 -12.19
CA SER A 19 -0.54 -4.60 -12.29
C SER A 19 -1.83 -3.87 -11.94
N ARG A 20 -2.94 -4.27 -12.54
CA ARG A 20 -4.27 -3.85 -12.10
C ARG A 20 -4.68 -4.68 -10.89
N VAL A 21 -5.55 -4.14 -10.05
CA VAL A 21 -6.12 -4.84 -8.90
C VAL A 21 -6.76 -6.18 -9.31
N ALA A 22 -7.45 -6.21 -10.45
CA ALA A 22 -8.11 -7.42 -10.95
C ALA A 22 -7.14 -8.54 -11.38
N ASP A 23 -5.88 -8.19 -11.71
CA ASP A 23 -4.88 -9.14 -12.20
C ASP A 23 -4.00 -9.71 -11.08
N LEU A 24 -4.17 -9.23 -9.84
CA LEU A 24 -3.39 -9.66 -8.69
C LEU A 24 -3.65 -11.13 -8.35
N ARG A 25 -2.57 -11.88 -8.17
CA ARG A 25 -2.61 -13.28 -7.73
C ARG A 25 -2.23 -13.40 -6.26
N LEU A 26 -2.83 -14.37 -5.58
CA LEU A 26 -2.52 -14.66 -4.18
C LEU A 26 -1.06 -15.12 -4.05
N GLY A 27 -0.33 -14.49 -3.14
CA GLY A 27 1.08 -14.81 -2.86
C GLY A 27 2.09 -14.17 -3.81
N GLU A 28 1.64 -13.35 -4.76
CA GLU A 28 2.51 -12.59 -5.67
C GLU A 28 2.88 -11.23 -5.08
N ASP A 29 4.15 -10.85 -5.20
CA ASP A 29 4.62 -9.49 -4.95
C ASP A 29 4.37 -8.64 -6.21
N ALA A 30 3.37 -7.76 -6.17
CA ALA A 30 3.02 -6.87 -7.28
C ALA A 30 2.97 -5.40 -6.85
N THR A 31 3.14 -4.49 -7.82
CA THR A 31 2.96 -3.05 -7.62
C THR A 31 1.69 -2.60 -8.34
N VAL A 32 0.78 -1.94 -7.63
CA VAL A 32 -0.47 -1.40 -8.18
C VAL A 32 -0.57 0.11 -7.95
N GLU A 33 -1.14 0.82 -8.91
CA GLU A 33 -1.49 2.23 -8.77
C GLU A 33 -2.98 2.35 -8.46
N VAL A 34 -3.31 2.92 -7.30
CA VAL A 34 -4.67 2.93 -6.76
C VAL A 34 -4.97 4.25 -6.08
N VAL A 35 -6.25 4.63 -6.08
CA VAL A 35 -6.77 5.78 -5.34
C VAL A 35 -7.23 5.33 -3.96
N ILE A 36 -6.78 6.04 -2.92
CA ILE A 36 -7.23 5.81 -1.55
C ILE A 36 -8.63 6.39 -1.37
N ARG A 37 -9.58 5.55 -0.93
CA ARG A 37 -10.96 5.95 -0.63
C ARG A 37 -11.20 6.22 0.85
N SER A 38 -10.58 5.42 1.73
CA SER A 38 -10.67 5.60 3.18
C SER A 38 -9.54 4.90 3.89
N VAL A 39 -9.04 5.47 4.98
CA VAL A 39 -8.09 4.82 5.89
C VAL A 39 -8.72 4.69 7.27
N THR A 40 -8.55 3.54 7.92
CA THR A 40 -9.09 3.29 9.26
C THR A 40 -8.09 2.51 10.10
N VAL A 41 -7.88 2.96 11.33
CA VAL A 41 -7.06 2.24 12.32
C VAL A 41 -7.97 1.44 13.24
N ARG A 42 -7.77 0.13 13.32
CA ARG A 42 -8.56 -0.77 14.18
C ARG A 42 -7.68 -1.47 15.22
N PRO A 43 -8.14 -1.62 16.47
CA PRO A 43 -7.49 -2.53 17.42
C PRO A 43 -7.63 -3.99 16.95
N MET A 44 -6.64 -4.82 17.24
CA MET A 44 -6.69 -6.23 16.89
C MET A 44 -7.42 -7.02 17.99
N HIS A 45 -8.46 -7.78 17.63
CA HIS A 45 -9.37 -8.38 18.62
C HIS A 45 -8.73 -9.44 19.54
N ARG A 46 -7.71 -10.17 19.07
CA ARG A 46 -7.08 -11.29 19.81
C ARG A 46 -5.61 -11.06 20.16
N ARG A 47 -5.05 -9.89 19.85
CA ARG A 47 -3.63 -9.57 20.04
C ARG A 47 -3.44 -8.13 20.46
N ARG A 48 -2.40 -7.85 21.25
CA ARG A 48 -1.93 -6.47 21.47
C ARG A 48 -1.43 -5.92 20.14
N GLY A 49 -2.06 -4.84 19.66
CA GLY A 49 -1.69 -4.25 18.39
C GLY A 49 -2.83 -3.46 17.73
N LYS A 50 -2.46 -2.68 16.71
CA LYS A 50 -3.37 -1.97 15.82
C LYS A 50 -3.10 -2.42 14.40
N ARG A 51 -4.14 -2.50 13.56
CA ARG A 51 -3.99 -2.65 12.12
C ARG A 51 -4.53 -1.41 11.42
N VAL A 52 -3.88 -1.00 10.35
CA VAL A 52 -4.34 0.04 9.45
C VAL A 52 -4.98 -0.66 8.26
N GLU A 53 -6.21 -0.29 7.94
CA GLU A 53 -6.96 -0.73 6.77
C GLU A 53 -7.12 0.47 5.84
N ALA A 54 -6.59 0.40 4.63
CA ALA A 54 -6.89 1.35 3.56
C ALA A 54 -7.77 0.67 2.50
N ARG A 55 -8.96 1.21 2.28
CA ARG A 55 -9.77 0.87 1.11
C ARG A 55 -9.25 1.69 -0.05
N VAL A 56 -8.81 1.00 -1.09
CA VAL A 56 -8.26 1.60 -2.31
C VAL A 56 -8.99 1.03 -3.51
N ALA A 57 -8.91 1.71 -4.66
CA ALA A 57 -9.46 1.18 -5.90
C ALA A 57 -8.71 1.75 -7.11
N ASP A 58 -8.68 0.98 -8.18
CA ASP A 58 -8.32 1.45 -9.52
C ASP A 58 -9.53 1.32 -10.47
N GLU A 59 -9.29 1.44 -11.77
CA GLU A 59 -10.28 1.23 -12.83
C GLU A 59 -10.82 -0.20 -12.90
N SER A 60 -10.06 -1.18 -12.40
CA SER A 60 -10.38 -2.61 -12.47
C SER A 60 -11.16 -3.12 -11.26
N GLY A 61 -11.00 -2.48 -10.10
CA GLY A 61 -11.79 -2.83 -8.92
C GLY A 61 -11.27 -2.29 -7.59
N PRO A 62 -11.99 -2.61 -6.49
CA PRO A 62 -11.59 -2.26 -5.13
C PRO A 62 -10.60 -3.27 -4.54
N LEU A 63 -9.72 -2.79 -3.66
CA LEU A 63 -8.77 -3.59 -2.88
C LEU A 63 -8.74 -3.10 -1.42
N LEU A 64 -8.43 -4.00 -0.49
CA LEU A 64 -8.16 -3.67 0.91
C LEU A 64 -6.67 -3.87 1.21
N ALA A 65 -5.94 -2.78 1.40
CA ALA A 65 -4.56 -2.83 1.88
C ALA A 65 -4.55 -2.83 3.42
N VAL A 66 -3.77 -3.74 4.02
CA VAL A 66 -3.72 -3.92 5.47
C VAL A 66 -2.28 -3.89 5.95
N TRP A 67 -2.00 -3.02 6.92
CA TRP A 67 -0.71 -2.99 7.63
C TRP A 67 -0.92 -3.37 9.08
N PHE A 68 -0.15 -4.35 9.57
CA PHE A 68 -0.22 -4.83 10.95
C PHE A 68 0.82 -4.14 11.82
N ASN A 69 0.41 -3.68 13.00
CA ASN A 69 1.27 -3.02 13.99
C ASN A 69 2.02 -1.79 13.45
N GLN A 70 1.51 -1.16 12.38
CA GLN A 70 2.08 0.05 11.77
C GLN A 70 1.09 1.24 11.81
N PRO A 71 0.68 1.71 13.00
CA PRO A 71 -0.31 2.79 13.13
C PRO A 71 0.15 4.14 12.54
N TRP A 72 1.46 4.35 12.38
CA TRP A 72 2.01 5.59 11.82
C TRP A 72 1.75 5.77 10.32
N ILE A 73 1.34 4.72 9.60
CA ILE A 73 0.96 4.79 8.19
C ILE A 73 -0.35 5.56 8.00
N ALA A 74 -1.17 5.67 9.04
CA ALA A 74 -2.42 6.42 9.00
C ALA A 74 -2.26 7.90 9.40
N ARG A 75 -1.03 8.40 9.56
CA ARG A 75 -0.74 9.79 9.95
C ARG A 75 -0.45 10.65 8.73
#